data_AF-A0A6B0VIZ8-F1
#
_entry.id   AF-A0A6B0VIZ8-F1
#
_cell.length_a   1.000
_cell.length_b   1.000
_cell.length_c   1.000
_cell.angle_alpha   90.00
_cell.angle_beta   90.00
_cell.angle_gamma   90.00
#
_symmetry.space_group_name_H-M   'P 1'
#
loop_
_entity.id
_entity.type
_entity.pdbx_description
1 polymer ?
#
loop_
_entity_poly.entity_id
_entity_poly.type
_entity_poly.pdbx_seq_one_letter_code
_entity_poly.pdbx_strand_id
1 'polypeptide(L)'
;MQTHTKEALASMIAALALIGVIHAGIWFTIFGTPDFTVLGFPFHYFWLVAGGPIAMFVLYWIYYQYVTTSIMEEKQQLKQAAADAETTGEVGAEPGDSDD
;
A
#
# COMPACT_ATOMS: atom_id res chain seq x y z
N MET A 1 -13.68 -8.01 -2.58
CA MET A 1 -12.70 -8.47 -3.60
C MET A 1 -12.05 -9.74 -3.09
N GLN A 2 -12.03 -10.82 -3.87
CA GLN A 2 -11.50 -12.13 -3.47
C GLN A 2 -9.97 -12.04 -3.26
N THR A 3 -9.40 -12.78 -2.32
CA THR A 3 -7.97 -12.66 -1.93
C THR A 3 -7.01 -12.78 -3.11
N HIS A 4 -7.28 -13.73 -4.02
CA HIS A 4 -6.48 -13.92 -5.23
C HIS A 4 -6.46 -12.67 -6.14
N THR A 5 -7.53 -11.89 -6.16
CA THR A 5 -7.63 -10.67 -6.98
C THR A 5 -6.76 -9.55 -6.38
N LYS A 6 -6.64 -9.47 -5.05
CA LYS A 6 -5.74 -8.52 -4.37
C LYS A 6 -4.27 -8.86 -4.62
N GLU A 7 -3.92 -10.14 -4.52
CA GLU A 7 -2.56 -10.62 -4.78
C GLU A 7 -2.13 -10.41 -6.23
N ALA A 8 -3.03 -10.68 -7.18
CA ALA A 8 -2.78 -10.43 -8.59
C ALA A 8 -2.58 -8.95 -8.89
N LEU A 9 -3.41 -8.07 -8.31
CA LEU A 9 -3.30 -6.62 -8.48
C LEU A 9 -2.01 -6.09 -7.84
N ALA A 10 -1.65 -6.52 -6.64
CA ALA A 10 -0.41 -6.13 -5.97
C ALA A 10 0.83 -6.57 -6.78
N SER A 11 0.82 -7.81 -7.29
CA SER A 11 1.90 -8.34 -8.13
C SER A 11 2.04 -7.57 -9.45
N MET A 12 0.92 -7.23 -10.09
CA MET A 12 0.91 -6.42 -11.30
C MET A 12 1.45 -5.01 -11.06
N ILE A 13 1.03 -4.35 -9.98
CA ILE A 13 1.54 -3.02 -9.60
C ILE A 13 3.05 -3.08 -9.32
N ALA A 14 3.52 -4.09 -8.59
CA ALA A 14 4.93 -4.28 -8.32
C ALA A 14 5.75 -4.48 -9.61
N ALA A 15 5.24 -5.29 -10.55
CA ALA A 15 5.89 -5.51 -11.84
C ALA A 15 5.96 -4.21 -12.67
N LEU A 16 4.87 -3.44 -12.74
CA LEU A 16 4.85 -2.16 -13.44
C LEU A 16 5.80 -1.13 -12.81
N ALA A 17 5.86 -1.07 -11.48
CA ALA A 17 6.78 -0.20 -10.77
C ALA A 17 8.25 -0.57 -11.08
N LEU A 18 8.59 -1.86 -11.06
CA LEU A 18 9.93 -2.35 -11.39
C LEU A 18 10.31 -2.01 -12.84
N ILE A 19 9.41 -2.27 -13.81
CA ILE A 19 9.61 -1.92 -15.22
C ILE A 19 9.87 -0.41 -15.34
N GLY A 20 9.07 0.42 -14.68
CA GLY A 20 9.23 1.88 -14.68
C GLY A 20 10.59 2.32 -14.15
N VAL A 21 11.05 1.76 -13.03
CA VAL A 21 12.37 2.07 -12.43
C VAL A 21 13.51 1.67 -13.37
N ILE A 22 13.44 0.48 -13.97
CA ILE A 22 14.46 -0.02 -14.90
C ILE A 22 14.52 0.90 -16.13
N HIS A 23 13.38 1.22 -16.73
CA HIS A 23 13.34 2.06 -17.94
C HIS A 23 13.79 3.49 -17.64
N ALA A 24 13.43 4.04 -16.48
CA ALA A 24 13.95 5.34 -16.04
C ALA A 24 15.48 5.31 -15.90
N GLY A 25 16.04 4.27 -15.27
CA GLY A 25 17.49 4.11 -15.12
C GLY A 25 18.23 3.94 -16.45
N ILE A 26 17.66 3.16 -17.38
CA ILE A 26 18.19 2.99 -18.75
C ILE A 26 18.16 4.32 -19.51
N TRP A 27 17.08 5.09 -19.36
CA TRP A 27 16.98 6.40 -20.00
C TRP A 27 18.11 7.34 -19.54
N PHE A 28 18.40 7.40 -18.23
CA PHE A 28 19.50 8.21 -17.71
C PHE A 28 20.89 7.75 -18.17
N THR A 29 21.07 6.45 -18.42
CA THR A 29 22.36 5.92 -18.93
C THR A 29 22.53 6.14 -20.43
N ILE A 30 21.46 6.10 -21.22
CA ILE A 30 21.52 6.30 -22.69
C ILE A 30 21.51 7.79 -23.06
N PHE A 31 20.64 8.59 -22.44
CA PHE A 31 20.42 9.99 -22.81
C PHE A 31 21.10 10.98 -21.86
N GLY A 32 21.69 10.49 -20.76
CA GLY A 32 22.30 11.32 -19.73
C GLY A 32 21.27 12.01 -18.85
N THR A 33 21.75 12.91 -18.00
CA THR A 33 20.87 13.81 -17.23
C THR A 33 20.38 14.94 -18.14
N PRO A 34 19.11 15.36 -18.06
CA PRO A 34 18.62 16.51 -18.80
C PRO A 34 19.51 17.73 -18.59
N ASP A 35 20.00 18.31 -19.69
CA ASP A 35 20.92 19.44 -19.67
C ASP A 35 20.15 20.77 -19.65
N PHE A 36 19.43 20.98 -18.57
CA PHE A 36 18.80 22.27 -18.28
C PHE A 36 19.02 22.67 -16.83
N THR A 37 18.96 23.97 -16.58
CA THR A 37 19.17 24.54 -15.26
C THR A 37 17.85 24.91 -14.59
N VAL A 38 17.72 24.57 -13.31
CA VAL A 38 16.64 25.04 -12.44
C VAL A 38 17.26 25.98 -11.41
N LEU A 39 16.82 27.25 -11.38
CA LEU A 39 17.34 28.29 -10.48
C LEU A 39 18.88 28.48 -10.59
N GLY A 40 19.47 28.25 -11.76
CA GLY A 40 20.91 28.35 -12.00
C GLY A 40 21.73 27.10 -11.65
N PHE A 41 21.10 26.05 -11.14
CA PHE A 41 21.76 24.77 -10.85
C PHE A 41 21.37 23.71 -11.90
N PRO A 42 22.28 22.78 -12.25
CA PRO A 42 21.94 21.64 -13.10
C PRO A 42 20.75 20.84 -12.55
N PHE A 43 19.83 20.44 -13.43
CA PHE A 43 18.59 19.74 -13.07
C PHE A 43 18.81 18.53 -12.16
N HIS A 44 19.88 17.76 -12.35
CA HIS A 44 20.13 16.57 -11.54
C HIS A 44 20.34 16.88 -10.04
N TYR A 45 20.88 18.05 -9.69
CA TYR A 45 20.96 18.49 -8.29
C TYR A 45 19.58 18.86 -7.74
N PHE A 46 18.77 19.55 -8.54
CA PHE A 46 17.38 19.84 -8.17
C PHE A 46 16.57 18.55 -7.98
N TRP A 47 16.74 17.58 -8.88
CA TRP A 47 16.11 16.28 -8.78
C TRP A 47 16.55 15.52 -7.52
N LEU A 48 17.84 15.54 -7.17
CA LEU A 48 18.35 14.88 -5.96
C LEU A 48 17.75 15.50 -4.68
N VAL A 49 17.68 16.83 -4.60
CA VAL A 49 17.32 17.55 -3.37
C VAL A 49 15.80 17.70 -3.19
N ALA A 50 15.05 17.89 -4.27
CA ALA A 50 13.62 18.16 -4.21
C ALA A 50 12.80 17.08 -4.93
N GLY A 51 13.18 16.71 -6.16
CA GLY A 51 12.42 15.79 -7.00
C GLY A 51 12.28 14.39 -6.39
N GLY A 52 13.37 13.79 -5.96
CA GLY A 52 13.43 12.48 -5.32
C GLY A 52 12.60 12.42 -4.03
N PRO A 53 12.78 13.34 -3.07
CA PRO A 53 11.95 13.40 -1.87
C PRO A 53 10.45 13.58 -2.16
N ILE A 54 10.07 14.43 -3.12
CA ILE A 54 8.66 14.59 -3.51
C ILE A 54 8.11 13.29 -4.10
N ALA A 55 8.86 12.64 -4.99
CA ALA A 55 8.46 11.36 -5.56
C ALA A 55 8.28 10.28 -4.48
N MET A 56 9.22 10.18 -3.53
CA MET A 56 9.14 9.28 -2.38
C MET A 56 7.93 9.60 -1.49
N PHE A 57 7.65 10.88 -1.24
CA PHE A 57 6.50 11.30 -0.46
C PHE A 57 5.18 10.87 -1.12
N VAL A 58 5.03 11.08 -2.43
CA VAL A 58 3.82 10.66 -3.17
C VAL A 58 3.67 9.15 -3.15
N LEU A 59 4.75 8.39 -3.36
CA LEU A 59 4.72 6.92 -3.29
C LEU A 59 4.31 6.44 -1.90
N TYR A 60 4.90 7.03 -0.85
CA TYR A 60 4.56 6.70 0.53
C TYR A 60 3.10 7.07 0.86
N TRP A 61 2.62 8.22 0.39
CA TRP A 61 1.24 8.64 0.54
C TRP A 61 0.26 7.65 -0.09
N ILE A 62 0.51 7.26 -1.34
CA ILE A 62 -0.30 6.26 -2.05
C ILE A 62 -0.27 4.94 -1.29
N TYR A 63 0.91 4.48 -0.87
CA TYR A 63 1.05 3.27 -0.07
C TYR A 63 0.21 3.34 1.21
N TYR A 64 0.28 4.44 1.95
CA TYR A 64 -0.49 4.62 3.18
C TYR A 64 -2.00 4.57 2.92
N GLN A 65 -2.48 5.31 1.92
CA GLN A 65 -3.91 5.36 1.57
C GLN A 65 -4.48 4.01 1.16
N TYR A 66 -3.77 3.25 0.33
CA TYR A 66 -4.30 2.00 -0.23
C TYR A 66 -3.99 0.78 0.61
N VAL A 67 -2.79 0.69 1.18
CA VAL A 67 -2.34 -0.51 1.91
C VAL A 67 -2.62 -0.37 3.40
N THR A 68 -2.20 0.73 4.02
CA THR A 68 -2.37 0.88 5.47
C THR A 68 -3.84 1.01 5.86
N THR A 69 -4.62 1.81 5.13
CA THR A 69 -6.06 1.96 5.39
C THR A 69 -6.80 0.64 5.21
N SER A 70 -6.53 -0.11 4.14
CA SER A 70 -7.20 -1.40 3.90
C SER A 70 -6.88 -2.43 4.98
N ILE A 71 -5.63 -2.49 5.46
CA ILE A 71 -5.26 -3.35 6.58
C ILE A 71 -5.98 -2.94 7.87
N MET A 72 -6.11 -1.65 8.14
CA MET A 72 -6.79 -1.16 9.34
C MET A 72 -8.29 -1.45 9.30
N GLU A 73 -8.94 -1.27 8.15
CA GLU A 73 -10.33 -1.65 7.93
C GLU A 73 -10.55 -3.15 8.09
N GLU A 74 -9.71 -3.99 7.49
CA GLU A 74 -9.78 -5.45 7.64
C GLU A 74 -9.60 -5.87 9.11
N LYS A 75 -8.64 -5.27 9.82
CA LYS A 75 -8.42 -5.53 11.24
C LYS A 75 -9.62 -5.12 12.09
N GLN A 76 -10.29 -4.02 11.75
CA GLN A 76 -11.48 -3.57 12.45
C GLN A 76 -12.68 -4.50 12.20
N GLN A 77 -12.86 -4.95 10.96
CA GLN A 77 -13.90 -5.93 10.60
C GLN A 77 -13.68 -7.27 11.33
N LEU A 78 -12.44 -7.75 11.41
CA LEU A 78 -12.10 -8.97 12.14
C LEU A 78 -12.40 -8.84 13.65
N LYS A 79 -12.12 -7.67 14.24
CA LYS A 79 -12.44 -7.40 15.64
C LYS A 79 -13.95 -7.34 15.89
N GLN A 80 -14.72 -6.72 14.99
CA GLN A 80 -16.18 -6.69 15.08
C GLN A 80 -16.77 -8.09 14.95
N ALA A 81 -16.33 -8.87 13.94
CA ALA A 81 -16.79 -10.24 13.78
C ALA A 81 -16.47 -11.13 15.00
N ALA A 82 -15.31 -10.93 15.64
CA ALA A 82 -14.96 -11.62 16.88
C ALA A 82 -15.86 -11.21 18.06
N ALA A 83 -16.16 -9.91 18.21
CA ALA A 83 -17.06 -9.41 19.25
C ALA A 83 -18.52 -9.87 19.04
N ASP A 84 -18.99 -9.90 17.80
CA ASP A 84 -20.32 -10.39 17.45
C ASP A 84 -20.45 -11.90 17.71
N ALA A 85 -19.37 -12.66 17.48
CA ALA A 85 -19.30 -14.09 17.80
C ALA A 85 -19.30 -14.37 19.31
N GLU A 86 -18.61 -13.56 20.12
CA GLU A 86 -18.72 -13.63 21.59
C GLU A 86 -20.14 -13.32 22.06
N THR A 87 -20.77 -12.30 21.49
CA THR A 87 -22.13 -11.87 21.88
C THR A 87 -23.19 -12.90 21.50
N THR A 88 -23.03 -13.62 20.39
CA THR A 88 -23.94 -14.72 20.01
C THR A 88 -23.67 -16.02 20.77
N GLY A 89 -22.46 -16.21 21.32
CA GLY A 89 -22.11 -17.34 22.18
C GLY A 89 -22.75 -17.29 23.57
N GLU A 90 -23.00 -16.09 24.13
CA GLU A 90 -23.64 -15.94 25.44
C GLU A 90 -25.17 -16.08 25.42
N VAL A 91 -25.85 -15.84 24.29
CA VAL A 91 -27.32 -15.93 24.19
C VAL A 91 -27.82 -17.37 23.96
N GLY A 92 -26.92 -18.32 23.67
CA GLY A 92 -27.25 -19.72 23.36
C GLY A 92 -27.05 -20.74 24.49
N ALA A 93 -26.60 -20.33 25.68
CA ALA A 93 -26.50 -21.23 26.82
C ALA A 93 -27.86 -21.37 27.50
N GLU A 94 -28.70 -22.26 26.96
CA GLU A 94 -29.94 -22.73 27.60
C GLU A 94 -29.63 -23.23 29.03
N PRO A 95 -30.24 -22.66 30.09
CA PRO A 95 -30.06 -23.18 31.43
C PRO A 95 -31.04 -24.33 31.64
N GLY A 96 -30.49 -25.55 31.71
CA GLY A 96 -31.08 -26.64 32.47
C GLY A 96 -31.92 -27.63 31.66
N ASP A 97 -31.26 -28.69 31.21
CA ASP A 97 -31.83 -30.03 31.34
C ASP A 97 -30.77 -30.89 32.02
N SER A 98 -30.90 -31.02 33.34
CA SER A 98 -30.14 -31.99 34.12
C SER A 98 -31.15 -32.81 34.92
N ASP A 99 -31.42 -34.00 34.38
CA ASP A 99 -31.88 -35.24 34.99
C ASP A 99 -32.25 -35.19 36.49
N ASP A 100 -33.54 -35.37 36.78
CA ASP A 100 -34.09 -36.29 37.80
C ASP A 100 -35.63 -36.42 37.69
#